data_AF-A0A3N5V7R1-F1
#
_entry.id   AF-A0A3N5V7R1-F1
#
_cell.length_a   1.000
_cell.length_b   1.000
_cell.length_c   1.000
_cell.angle_alpha   90.00
_cell.angle_beta   90.00
_cell.angle_gamma   90.00
#
_symmetry.space_group_name_H-M   'P 1'
#
loop_
_entity.id
_entity.type
_entity.pdbx_description
1 polymer ?
#
loop_
_entity_poly.entity_id
_entity_poly.type
_entity_poly.pdbx_seq_one_letter_code
_entity_poly.pdbx_strand_id
1 'polypeptide(L)'
;MLSTTEIQSPTPNQIKTLTLTDLVIMNNLSVSLREQIKKYIDIDPFTTDDPFNENDDYEYSVILDKTNTNRVVSILATNKETTIQLPWETILGNQLVRLPISKTEAVALKHELMPKDTNNFYPFRKSTRIAGYIMFAFQICGLPQ
;
A
#
# COMPACT_ATOMS: atom_id res chain seq x y z
N MET A 1 24.06 23.31 -1.78
CA MET A 1 23.76 21.87 -1.97
C MET A 1 22.36 21.65 -1.45
N LEU A 2 21.41 21.32 -2.32
CA LEU A 2 20.01 21.09 -1.94
C LEU A 2 19.94 19.77 -1.20
N SER A 3 19.50 19.81 0.05
CA SER A 3 19.25 18.63 0.89
C SER A 3 18.22 17.75 0.19
N THR A 4 18.65 16.64 -0.40
CA THR A 4 17.76 15.54 -0.77
C THR A 4 17.24 14.94 0.51
N THR A 5 16.10 15.44 0.99
CA THR A 5 15.34 14.77 2.05
C THR A 5 14.94 13.41 1.47
N GLU A 6 15.62 12.35 1.90
CA GLU A 6 15.24 10.99 1.53
C GLU A 6 13.79 10.77 1.98
N ILE A 7 12.92 10.43 1.03
CA ILE A 7 11.53 10.13 1.32
C ILE A 7 11.50 8.82 2.12
N GLN A 8 11.04 8.90 3.37
CA GLN A 8 10.94 7.75 4.28
C GLN A 8 9.47 7.35 4.47
N SER A 9 9.25 6.07 4.81
CA SER A 9 7.93 5.62 5.24
C SER A 9 7.54 6.28 6.58
N PRO A 10 6.25 6.59 6.79
CA PRO A 10 5.83 7.25 8.01
C PRO A 10 5.91 6.31 9.21
N THR A 11 6.13 6.88 10.39
CA THR A 11 6.00 6.16 11.65
C THR A 11 4.52 6.02 12.05
N PRO A 12 4.15 5.00 12.85
CA PRO A 12 2.77 4.88 13.34
C PRO A 12 2.25 6.14 14.06
N ASN A 13 3.10 6.84 14.80
CA ASN A 13 2.71 8.09 15.47
C ASN A 13 2.36 9.21 14.49
N GLN A 14 3.00 9.26 13.32
CA GLN A 14 2.66 10.25 12.29
C GLN A 14 1.30 9.92 11.65
N ILE A 15 0.96 8.65 11.48
CA ILE A 15 -0.35 8.24 10.95
C ILE A 15 -1.48 8.66 11.90
N LYS A 16 -1.27 8.61 13.22
CA LYS A 16 -2.24 9.10 14.23
C LYS A 16 -2.57 10.59 14.11
N THR A 17 -1.70 11.37 13.47
CA THR A 17 -1.91 12.82 13.29
C THR A 17 -2.70 13.17 12.04
N LEU A 18 -3.11 12.18 11.23
CA LEU A 18 -3.86 12.40 10.01
C LEU A 18 -5.24 13.01 10.31
N THR A 19 -5.59 14.03 9.54
CA THR A 19 -6.88 14.70 9.65
C THR A 19 -7.94 14.00 8.79
N LEU A 20 -9.21 14.36 9.00
CA LEU A 20 -10.31 13.91 8.13
C LEU A 20 -10.03 14.23 6.64
N THR A 21 -9.48 15.40 6.36
CA THR A 21 -9.10 15.80 5.00
C THR A 21 -8.03 14.88 4.42
N ASP A 22 -7.05 14.49 5.23
CA ASP A 22 -6.02 13.54 4.79
C ASP A 22 -6.61 12.17 4.47
N LEU A 23 -7.56 11.68 5.27
CA LEU A 23 -8.24 10.41 5.04
C LEU A 23 -9.07 10.44 3.73
N VAL A 24 -9.75 11.54 3.44
CA VAL A 24 -10.50 11.72 2.18
C VAL A 24 -9.54 11.72 0.98
N ILE A 25 -8.39 12.40 1.09
CA ILE A 25 -7.36 12.41 0.04
C ILE A 25 -6.80 10.99 -0.16
N MET A 26 -6.45 10.29 0.93
CA MET A 26 -5.96 8.91 0.90
C MET A 26 -6.96 7.98 0.22
N ASN A 27 -8.25 8.10 0.55
CA ASN A 27 -9.31 7.32 -0.08
C ASN A 27 -9.34 7.54 -1.60
N ASN A 28 -9.42 8.80 -2.05
CA ASN A 28 -9.45 9.14 -3.46
C ASN A 28 -8.21 8.65 -4.22
N LEU A 29 -7.01 8.83 -3.64
CA LEU A 29 -5.76 8.33 -4.21
C LEU A 29 -5.74 6.80 -4.28
N SER A 30 -6.26 6.11 -3.26
CA SER A 30 -6.29 4.65 -3.20
C SER A 30 -7.24 4.07 -4.24
N VAL A 31 -8.41 4.68 -4.42
CA VAL A 31 -9.38 4.30 -5.47
C VAL A 31 -8.76 4.51 -6.85
N SER A 32 -8.14 5.68 -7.09
CA SER A 32 -7.46 5.97 -8.35
C SER A 32 -6.35 4.97 -8.65
N LEU A 33 -5.48 4.68 -7.66
CA LEU A 33 -4.40 3.71 -7.78
C LEU A 33 -4.94 2.32 -8.13
N ARG A 34 -6.01 1.86 -7.48
CA ARG A 34 -6.65 0.58 -7.77
C ARG A 34 -7.10 0.50 -9.23
N GLU A 35 -7.71 1.55 -9.77
CA GLU A 35 -8.16 1.58 -11.16
C GLU A 35 -7.00 1.67 -12.16
N GLN A 36 -5.88 2.31 -11.81
CA GLN A 36 -4.69 2.32 -12.66
C GLN A 36 -3.99 0.96 -12.69
N ILE A 37 -3.80 0.33 -11.52
CA ILE A 37 -3.02 -0.91 -11.43
C ILE A 37 -3.76 -2.09 -12.06
N LYS A 38 -5.10 -2.13 -11.97
CA LYS A 38 -5.96 -3.14 -12.61
C LYS A 38 -5.81 -3.23 -14.15
N LYS A 39 -5.27 -2.20 -14.79
CA LYS A 39 -4.98 -2.23 -16.23
C LYS A 39 -3.81 -3.16 -16.58
N TYR A 40 -3.01 -3.53 -15.59
CA TYR A 40 -1.77 -4.30 -15.77
C TYR A 40 -1.77 -5.65 -15.05
N ILE A 41 -2.60 -5.81 -14.02
CA ILE A 41 -2.74 -7.02 -13.20
C ILE A 41 -4.21 -7.29 -12.88
N ASP A 42 -4.53 -8.55 -12.67
CA ASP A 42 -5.84 -8.93 -12.14
C ASP A 42 -5.81 -8.85 -10.62
N ILE A 43 -6.76 -8.14 -10.02
CA ILE A 43 -6.93 -8.10 -8.55
C ILE A 43 -8.17 -8.92 -8.20
N ASP A 44 -8.00 -9.93 -7.37
CA ASP A 44 -9.10 -10.80 -6.93
C ASP A 44 -10.13 -9.95 -6.14
N PRO A 45 -11.44 -10.26 -6.24
CA PRO A 45 -12.49 -9.44 -5.62
C PRO A 45 -12.64 -9.67 -4.11
N PHE A 46 -11.92 -10.64 -3.55
CA PHE A 46 -11.95 -11.02 -2.13
C PHE A 46 -10.60 -10.74 -1.47
N THR A 47 -10.63 -10.50 -0.16
CA THR A 47 -9.43 -10.37 0.66
C THR A 47 -9.02 -11.73 1.23
N THR A 48 -7.76 -11.84 1.63
CA THR A 48 -7.19 -13.02 2.29
C THR A 48 -6.53 -12.64 3.60
N ASP A 49 -6.04 -13.65 4.31
CA ASP A 49 -5.18 -13.46 5.46
C ASP A 49 -3.98 -12.56 5.10
N ASP A 50 -3.54 -11.79 6.09
CA ASP A 50 -2.43 -10.88 5.92
C ASP A 50 -1.15 -11.65 5.52
N PRO A 51 -0.38 -11.18 4.53
CA PRO A 51 0.84 -11.82 4.06
C PRO A 51 2.01 -11.50 5.00
N PHE A 52 1.87 -11.78 6.30
CA PHE A 52 2.86 -11.48 7.35
C PHE A 52 3.30 -12.70 8.17
N ASN A 53 3.06 -13.93 7.71
CA ASN A 53 3.47 -15.15 8.42
C ASN A 53 5.00 -15.27 8.46
N GLU A 54 5.55 -15.90 9.51
CA GLU A 54 7.01 -16.02 9.71
C GLU A 54 7.75 -16.62 8.51
N ASN A 55 7.11 -17.53 7.79
CA ASN A 55 7.67 -18.23 6.63
C ASN A 55 7.37 -17.54 5.28
N ASP A 56 6.69 -16.40 5.29
CA ASP A 56 6.32 -15.71 4.05
C ASP A 56 7.53 -15.02 3.40
N ASP A 57 7.84 -15.42 2.17
CA ASP A 57 8.96 -14.86 1.38
C ASP A 57 8.50 -13.73 0.43
N TYR A 58 7.99 -12.65 1.02
CA TYR A 58 7.57 -11.46 0.27
C TYR A 58 8.55 -10.31 0.41
N GLU A 59 8.61 -9.49 -0.64
CA GLU A 59 9.14 -8.12 -0.60
C GLU A 59 8.01 -7.14 -0.32
N TYR A 60 8.20 -6.29 0.68
CA TYR A 60 7.20 -5.32 1.10
C TYR A 60 7.52 -3.93 0.55
N SER A 61 6.48 -3.23 0.14
CA SER A 61 6.59 -1.83 -0.25
C SER A 61 5.34 -1.06 0.12
N VAL A 62 5.49 0.24 0.34
CA VAL A 62 4.41 1.16 0.62
C VAL A 62 4.30 2.18 -0.50
N ILE A 63 3.07 2.56 -0.85
CA ILE A 63 2.79 3.66 -1.76
C ILE A 63 2.26 4.84 -0.95
N LEU A 64 2.90 5.99 -1.13
CA LEU A 64 2.63 7.23 -0.39
C LEU A 64 2.25 8.36 -1.35
N ASP A 65 1.51 9.33 -0.83
CA ASP A 65 1.32 10.63 -1.48
C ASP A 65 2.63 11.46 -1.40
N LYS A 66 3.13 11.92 -2.56
CA LYS A 66 4.32 12.78 -2.63
C LYS A 66 4.12 14.14 -1.97
N THR A 67 2.88 14.62 -1.87
CA THR A 67 2.56 15.92 -1.25
C THR A 67 2.53 15.84 0.27
N ASN A 68 2.28 14.65 0.83
CA ASN A 68 2.37 14.37 2.26
C ASN A 68 2.63 12.88 2.48
N THR A 69 3.87 12.53 2.81
CA THR A 69 4.32 11.13 2.93
C THR A 69 3.74 10.40 4.14
N ASN A 70 3.02 11.10 5.03
CA ASN A 70 2.25 10.45 6.09
C ASN A 70 0.98 9.77 5.56
N ARG A 71 0.51 10.17 4.37
CA ARG A 71 -0.66 9.59 3.72
C ARG A 71 -0.27 8.30 3.00
N VAL A 72 -0.47 7.19 3.70
CA VAL A 72 -0.32 5.85 3.11
C VAL A 72 -1.50 5.55 2.20
N VAL A 73 -1.22 5.24 0.93
CA VAL A 73 -2.24 4.92 -0.08
C VAL A 73 -2.39 3.41 -0.23
N SER A 74 -1.30 2.67 -0.15
CA SER A 74 -1.33 1.21 -0.31
C SER A 74 -0.10 0.55 0.31
N ILE A 75 -0.27 -0.70 0.75
CA ILE A 75 0.83 -1.60 1.14
C ILE A 75 0.80 -2.80 0.19
N LEU A 76 1.96 -3.20 -0.31
CA LEU A 76 2.14 -4.33 -1.21
C LEU A 76 3.09 -5.35 -0.60
N ALA A 77 2.74 -6.63 -0.75
CA ALA A 77 3.62 -7.77 -0.53
C ALA A 77 3.77 -8.51 -1.87
N THR A 78 4.97 -8.51 -2.45
CA THR A 78 5.22 -9.12 -3.77
C THR A 78 6.06 -10.37 -3.59
N ASN A 79 5.70 -11.46 -4.26
CA ASN A 79 6.47 -12.70 -4.20
C ASN A 79 7.84 -12.51 -4.88
N LYS A 80 8.93 -12.84 -4.17
CA LYS A 80 10.30 -12.70 -4.70
C LYS A 80 10.55 -13.53 -5.96
N GLU A 81 9.94 -14.71 -6.05
CA GLU A 81 10.09 -15.58 -7.21
C GLU A 81 9.31 -15.05 -8.43
N THR A 82 8.31 -14.21 -8.19
CA THR A 82 7.44 -13.68 -9.24
C THR A 82 7.87 -12.25 -9.57
N THR A 83 8.95 -12.10 -10.33
CA THR A 83 9.39 -10.78 -10.80
C THR A 83 8.36 -10.18 -11.76
N ILE A 84 7.35 -9.49 -11.22
CA ILE A 84 6.45 -8.70 -12.05
C ILE A 84 7.11 -7.36 -12.33
N GLN A 85 7.50 -7.17 -13.58
CA GLN A 85 7.78 -5.85 -14.11
C GLN A 85 6.46 -5.13 -14.37
N LEU A 86 6.07 -4.27 -13.43
CA LEU A 86 4.99 -3.29 -13.60
C LEU A 86 5.59 -1.95 -14.01
N PRO A 87 4.93 -1.19 -14.91
CA PRO A 87 5.36 0.16 -15.27
C PRO A 87 5.02 1.14 -14.13
N TRP A 88 5.73 1.02 -13.01
CA TRP A 88 5.45 1.77 -11.78
C TRP A 88 5.43 3.27 -12.00
N GLU A 89 6.34 3.82 -12.81
CA GLU A 89 6.33 5.26 -13.14
C GLU A 89 5.01 5.71 -13.78
N THR A 90 4.41 4.87 -14.63
CA THR A 90 3.11 5.15 -15.26
C THR A 90 1.95 4.96 -14.28
N ILE A 91 2.02 3.93 -13.43
CA ILE A 91 0.97 3.62 -12.44
C ILE A 91 0.91 4.69 -11.34
N LEU A 92 2.08 5.10 -10.84
CA LEU A 92 2.22 6.04 -9.72
C LEU A 92 2.11 7.49 -10.17
N GLY A 93 2.56 7.78 -11.39
CA GLY A 93 2.60 9.13 -11.96
C GLY A 93 3.34 10.13 -11.07
N ASN A 94 2.92 11.39 -11.15
CA ASN A 94 3.58 12.49 -10.45
C ASN A 94 3.13 12.64 -8.99
N GLN A 95 2.07 11.95 -8.57
CA GLN A 95 1.45 12.13 -7.25
C GLN A 95 1.87 11.08 -6.23
N LEU A 96 2.23 9.88 -6.67
CA LEU A 96 2.56 8.78 -5.77
C LEU A 96 4.03 8.39 -5.85
N VAL A 97 4.55 7.86 -4.75
CA VAL A 97 5.89 7.27 -4.65
C VAL A 97 5.78 5.90 -4.01
N ARG A 98 6.56 4.94 -4.51
CA ARG A 98 6.69 3.60 -3.93
C ARG A 98 8.02 3.51 -3.21
N LEU A 99 8.00 3.06 -1.96
CA LEU A 99 9.20 2.84 -1.15
C LEU A 99 9.27 1.37 -0.69
N PRO A 100 10.44 0.72 -0.80
CA PRO A 100 10.64 -0.56 -0.13
C PRO A 100 10.63 -0.35 1.38
N ILE A 101 10.01 -1.27 2.11
CA ILE A 101 9.97 -1.27 3.57
C ILE A 101 10.22 -2.68 4.10
N SER A 102 10.64 -2.78 5.35
CA SER A 102 10.72 -4.07 6.03
C SER A 102 9.33 -4.64 6.33
N LYS A 103 9.27 -5.95 6.53
CA LYS A 103 8.07 -6.64 7.01
C LYS A 103 7.53 -6.03 8.31
N THR A 104 8.42 -5.75 9.26
CA THR A 104 8.07 -5.16 10.56
C THR A 104 7.42 -3.79 10.40
N GLU A 105 7.94 -2.96 9.49
CA GLU A 105 7.33 -1.67 9.16
C GLU A 105 5.96 -1.86 8.51
N ALA A 106 5.81 -2.78 7.56
CA ALA A 106 4.54 -3.06 6.90
C ALA A 106 3.46 -3.48 7.90
N VAL A 107 3.80 -4.35 8.85
CA VAL A 107 2.91 -4.78 9.94
C VAL A 107 2.53 -3.59 10.83
N ALA A 108 3.50 -2.77 11.24
CA ALA A 108 3.24 -1.62 12.09
C ALA A 108 2.32 -0.59 11.40
N LEU A 109 2.55 -0.34 10.11
CA LEU A 109 1.70 0.52 9.29
C LEU A 109 0.29 -0.05 9.15
N LYS A 110 0.15 -1.34 8.83
CA LYS A 110 -1.16 -2.01 8.71
C LYS A 110 -1.97 -1.89 9.98
N HIS A 111 -1.35 -2.15 11.14
CA HIS A 111 -2.02 -2.08 12.45
C HIS A 111 -2.50 -0.68 12.82
N GLU A 112 -1.83 0.36 12.34
CA GLU A 112 -2.25 1.73 12.61
C GLU A 112 -3.34 2.20 11.64
N LEU A 113 -3.28 1.76 10.37
CA LEU A 113 -4.27 2.11 9.36
C LEU A 113 -5.58 1.36 9.55
N MET A 114 -5.54 0.12 10.05
CA MET A 114 -6.69 -0.79 10.09
C MET A 114 -6.70 -1.64 11.36
N PRO A 115 -7.88 -2.05 11.87
CA PRO A 115 -7.97 -2.95 13.01
C PRO A 115 -7.21 -4.26 12.77
N LYS A 116 -6.57 -4.79 13.82
CA LYS A 116 -5.67 -5.96 13.73
C LYS A 116 -6.30 -7.17 13.05
N ASP A 117 -7.59 -7.42 13.29
CA ASP A 117 -8.30 -8.62 12.83
C ASP A 117 -8.98 -8.46 11.46
N THR A 118 -8.66 -7.39 10.72
CA THR A 118 -9.21 -7.18 9.39
C THR A 118 -8.27 -7.71 8.31
N ASN A 119 -8.76 -8.68 7.56
CA ASN A 119 -8.14 -9.23 6.35
C ASN A 119 -8.42 -8.27 5.18
N ASN A 120 -7.45 -7.46 4.79
CA ASN A 120 -7.63 -6.38 3.78
C ASN A 120 -6.66 -6.47 2.60
N PHE A 121 -5.94 -7.57 2.50
CA PHE A 121 -5.04 -7.82 1.38
C PHE A 121 -5.79 -8.54 0.27
N TYR A 122 -5.83 -7.92 -0.91
CA TYR A 122 -6.34 -8.53 -2.12
C TYR A 122 -5.20 -9.26 -2.83
N PRO A 123 -5.34 -10.55 -3.16
CA PRO A 123 -4.42 -11.22 -4.06
C PRO A 123 -4.43 -10.52 -5.42
N PHE A 124 -3.26 -10.38 -6.02
CA PHE A 124 -3.15 -9.97 -7.41
C PHE A 124 -2.35 -10.95 -8.23
N ARG A 125 -2.73 -11.07 -9.51
CA ARG A 125 -2.26 -12.11 -10.41
C ARG A 125 -1.69 -11.51 -11.68
N LYS A 126 -0.75 -12.26 -12.26
CA LYS A 126 -0.32 -12.07 -13.65
C LYS A 126 -0.45 -13.41 -14.37
N SER A 127 -1.24 -13.42 -15.45
CA SER A 127 -1.42 -14.60 -16.31
C SER A 127 -1.73 -15.88 -15.52
N THR A 128 -2.64 -15.79 -14.53
CA THR A 128 -3.15 -16.84 -13.61
C THR A 128 -2.41 -17.10 -12.29
N ARG A 129 -1.12 -16.74 -12.17
CA ARG A 129 -0.36 -16.96 -10.93
C ARG A 129 -0.55 -15.82 -9.95
N ILE A 130 -0.78 -16.14 -8.67
CA ILE A 130 -0.71 -15.16 -7.58
C ILE A 130 0.73 -14.68 -7.49
N ALA A 131 0.90 -13.39 -7.66
CA ALA A 131 2.21 -12.77 -7.70
C ALA A 131 2.45 -11.84 -6.52
N GLY A 132 1.39 -11.55 -5.75
CA GLY A 132 1.48 -10.84 -4.50
C GLY A 132 0.11 -10.47 -3.97
N TYR A 133 0.13 -9.59 -2.99
CA TYR A 133 -1.03 -9.07 -2.30
C TYR A 133 -0.94 -7.54 -2.19
N ILE A 134 -2.08 -6.88 -2.28
CA ILE A 134 -2.19 -5.43 -2.19
C ILE A 134 -3.30 -5.04 -1.22
N MET A 135 -2.96 -4.21 -0.24
CA MET A 135 -3.90 -3.53 0.64
C MET A 135 -4.05 -2.09 0.19
N PHE A 136 -5.28 -1.58 0.18
CA PHE A 136 -5.57 -0.19 -0.16
C PHE A 136 -6.11 0.58 1.04
N ALA A 137 -5.66 1.81 1.23
CA ALA A 137 -6.05 2.64 2.37
C ALA A 137 -7.47 3.25 2.25
N PHE A 138 -8.24 2.99 1.19
CA PHE A 138 -9.65 3.39 1.14
C PHE A 138 -10.54 2.64 2.13
N GLN A 139 -10.06 1.54 2.71
CA GLN A 139 -10.81 0.72 3.65
C GLN A 139 -10.63 1.14 5.11
N ILE A 140 -10.00 2.29 5.40
CA ILE A 140 -9.81 2.76 6.78
C ILE A 140 -11.19 2.95 7.43
N CYS A 141 -11.55 2.01 8.30
CA CYS A 141 -12.78 2.03 9.07
C CYS A 141 -12.69 3.13 10.12
N GLY A 142 -13.56 4.13 10.05
CA GLY A 142 -13.63 5.18 11.07
C GLY A 142 -13.89 6.59 10.56
N LEU A 143 -14.45 6.78 9.36
CA LEU A 143 -15.11 8.04 9.02
C LEU A 143 -16.46 8.07 9.76
N PRO A 144 -16.63 8.79 10.89
CA PRO A 144 -17.97 9.20 11.27
C PRO A 144 -18.52 10.04 10.10
N GLN A 145 -19.66 9.61 9.57
CA GLN A 145 -20.51 10.49 8.76
C GLN A 145 -21.06 11.62 9.63
#